data_AF-W3RK48-F1
#
_entry.id   AF-W3RK48-F1
#
_cell.length_a   1.000
_cell.length_b   1.000
_cell.length_c   1.000
_cell.angle_alpha   90.00
_cell.angle_beta   90.00
_cell.angle_gamma   90.00
#
_symmetry.space_group_name_H-M   'P 1'
#
loop_
_entity.id
_entity.type
_entity.pdbx_description
1 polymer ?
#
loop_
_entity_poly.entity_id
_entity_poly.type
_entity_poly.pdbx_seq_one_letter_code
_entity_poly.pdbx_strand_id
1 'polypeptide(L)'
;MAKKAAKRRYSKGAGRKVERAMRKRKSGKLRSGRSGRKVKSRKQAIAIGLSEARREGKKVPKKRTSNSKKRSSKKRSSKKRSSKKTSKAKASKKRRR
;
A
#
# COMPACT_ATOMS: atom_id res chain seq x y z
N MET A 1 -22.21 39.83 11.77
CA MET A 1 -21.38 38.87 12.55
C MET A 1 -20.67 37.90 11.60
N ALA A 2 -19.34 37.86 11.59
CA ALA A 2 -18.59 36.92 10.74
C ALA A 2 -18.80 35.48 11.22
N LYS A 3 -19.29 34.60 10.33
CA LYS A 3 -19.54 33.18 10.64
C LYS A 3 -18.21 32.52 11.04
N LYS A 4 -18.10 32.10 12.31
CA LYS A 4 -16.91 31.44 12.89
C LYS A 4 -16.50 30.29 11.97
N ALA A 5 -15.31 30.39 11.36
CA ALA A 5 -14.87 29.42 10.36
C ALA A 5 -14.81 28.01 10.95
N ALA A 6 -15.58 27.07 10.38
CA ALA A 6 -15.58 25.68 10.82
C ALA A 6 -14.15 25.12 10.82
N LYS A 7 -13.69 24.63 11.98
CA LYS A 7 -12.32 24.14 12.18
C LYS A 7 -12.07 22.94 11.26
N ARG A 8 -11.25 23.13 10.22
CA ARG A 8 -10.90 22.05 9.27
C ARG A 8 -10.31 20.84 9.99
N ARG A 9 -10.80 19.64 9.64
CA ARG A 9 -10.30 18.35 10.17
C ARG A 9 -8.84 18.08 9.79
N TYR A 10 -8.42 18.59 8.63
CA TYR A 10 -7.06 18.46 8.10
C TYR A 10 -6.45 19.85 7.93
N SER A 11 -5.14 19.97 8.19
CA SER A 11 -4.38 21.19 7.88
C SER A 11 -4.24 21.43 6.38
N LYS A 12 -4.02 22.68 5.97
CA LYS A 12 -3.66 23.04 4.57
C LYS A 12 -2.42 22.25 4.11
N GLY A 13 -1.43 22.10 5.01
CA GLY A 13 -0.20 21.34 4.73
C GLY A 13 -0.43 19.87 4.44
N ALA A 14 -1.43 19.23 5.09
CA ALA A 14 -1.80 17.85 4.81
C ALA A 14 -2.45 17.72 3.42
N GLY A 15 -3.30 18.68 3.03
CA GLY A 15 -3.86 18.77 1.69
C GLY A 15 -2.80 18.85 0.60
N ARG A 16 -1.81 19.74 0.78
CA ARG A 16 -0.68 19.91 -0.16
C ARG A 16 0.12 18.61 -0.37
N LYS A 17 0.30 17.81 0.68
CA LYS A 17 1.00 16.52 0.56
C LYS A 17 0.21 15.47 -0.21
N VAL A 18 -1.09 15.38 0.06
CA VAL A 18 -1.98 14.50 -0.71
C VAL A 18 -2.01 14.92 -2.18
N GLU A 19 -2.09 16.21 -2.44
CA GLU A 19 -2.04 16.74 -3.80
C GLU A 19 -0.74 16.36 -4.52
N ARG A 20 0.42 16.57 -3.89
CA ARG A 20 1.72 16.18 -4.45
C ARG A 20 1.79 14.68 -4.74
N ALA A 21 1.34 13.84 -3.81
CA ALA A 21 1.28 12.39 -4.01
C ALA A 21 0.35 12.02 -5.18
N MET A 22 -0.80 12.70 -5.29
CA MET A 22 -1.74 12.49 -6.39
C MET A 22 -1.17 12.91 -7.74
N ARG A 23 -0.46 14.04 -7.84
CA ARG A 23 0.25 14.46 -9.06
C ARG A 23 1.32 13.44 -9.45
N LYS A 24 2.15 12.98 -8.50
CA LYS A 24 3.14 11.91 -8.74
C LYS A 24 2.51 10.58 -9.18
N ARG A 25 1.32 10.24 -8.68
CA ARG A 25 0.58 9.06 -9.14
C ARG A 25 0.09 9.25 -10.57
N LYS A 26 -0.52 10.40 -10.89
CA LYS A 26 -1.01 10.73 -12.24
C LYS A 26 0.14 10.68 -13.28
N SER A 27 1.33 11.14 -12.92
CA SER A 27 2.52 11.02 -13.76
C SER A 27 3.19 9.64 -13.74
N GLY A 28 2.67 8.68 -12.97
CA GLY A 28 3.20 7.32 -12.90
C GLY A 28 4.54 7.18 -12.18
N LYS A 29 4.99 8.21 -11.44
CA LYS A 29 6.28 8.25 -10.74
C LYS A 29 6.18 7.83 -9.26
N LEU A 30 4.97 7.77 -8.69
CA LEU A 30 4.78 7.40 -7.29
C LEU A 30 5.08 5.92 -7.04
N ARG A 31 5.98 5.64 -6.09
CA ARG A 31 6.36 4.29 -5.64
C ARG A 31 6.00 4.05 -4.17
N SER A 32 5.74 2.80 -3.81
CA SER A 32 5.60 2.36 -2.41
C SER A 32 6.96 2.34 -1.74
N GLY A 33 6.99 2.53 -0.42
CA GLY A 33 8.24 2.55 0.36
C GLY A 33 9.01 1.23 0.29
N ARG A 34 8.71 0.28 1.18
CA ARG A 34 9.51 -0.97 1.33
C ARG A 34 9.65 -1.81 0.07
N SER A 35 8.64 -1.83 -0.80
CA SER A 35 8.63 -2.70 -1.98
C SER A 35 9.02 -2.00 -3.28
N GLY A 36 9.18 -0.66 -3.29
CA GLY A 36 9.52 0.11 -4.50
C GLY A 36 8.53 -0.01 -5.67
N ARG A 37 7.37 -0.64 -5.47
CA ARG A 37 6.39 -0.92 -6.52
C ARG A 37 5.66 0.37 -6.91
N LYS A 38 5.34 0.52 -8.18
CA LYS A 38 4.51 1.64 -8.67
C LYS A 38 3.13 1.61 -8.02
N VAL A 39 2.67 2.76 -7.54
CA VAL A 39 1.36 2.91 -6.91
C VAL A 39 0.28 2.87 -7.97
N LYS A 40 -0.60 1.87 -7.88
CA LYS A 40 -1.68 1.65 -8.86
C LYS A 40 -2.96 2.39 -8.48
N SER A 41 -3.28 2.47 -7.19
CA SER A 41 -4.58 2.97 -6.74
C SER A 41 -4.53 4.39 -6.18
N ARG A 42 -5.61 5.16 -6.42
CA ARG A 42 -5.82 6.50 -5.84
C ARG A 42 -5.83 6.46 -4.31
N LYS A 43 -6.51 5.46 -3.73
CA LYS A 43 -6.58 5.24 -2.27
C LYS A 43 -5.17 5.10 -1.67
N GLN A 44 -4.28 4.35 -2.33
CA GLN A 44 -2.91 4.16 -1.87
C GLN A 44 -2.08 5.45 -1.94
N ALA A 45 -2.23 6.26 -2.99
CA ALA A 45 -1.55 7.55 -3.08
C ALA A 45 -2.00 8.52 -1.99
N ILE A 46 -3.31 8.57 -1.69
CA ILE A 46 -3.84 9.36 -0.58
C ILE A 46 -3.27 8.87 0.75
N ALA A 47 -3.20 7.55 0.96
CA ALA A 47 -2.62 6.97 2.17
C ALA A 47 -1.14 7.32 2.34
N ILE A 48 -0.36 7.34 1.26
CA ILE A 48 1.03 7.79 1.28
C ILE A 48 1.11 9.27 1.65
N GLY A 49 0.35 10.13 0.97
CA GLY A 49 0.35 11.57 1.27
C GLY A 49 -0.10 11.91 2.70
N LEU A 50 -1.10 11.21 3.24
CA LEU A 50 -1.52 11.36 4.64
C LEU A 50 -0.49 10.82 5.63
N SER A 51 0.28 9.79 5.27
CA SER A 51 1.34 9.24 6.12
C SER A 51 2.57 10.15 6.14
N GLU A 52 2.95 10.74 5.00
CA GLU A 52 3.97 11.79 4.92
C GLU A 52 3.57 13.00 5.75
N ALA A 53 2.31 13.45 5.64
CA ALA A 53 1.82 14.58 6.43
C ALA A 53 1.90 14.31 7.95
N ARG A 54 1.62 13.08 8.40
CA ARG A 54 1.77 12.71 9.82
C ARG A 54 3.22 12.73 10.28
N ARG A 55 4.15 12.24 9.45
CA ARG A 55 5.60 12.23 9.77
C ARG A 55 6.15 13.65 9.92
N GLU A 56 5.61 14.60 9.16
CA GLU A 56 5.95 16.02 9.26
C GLU A 56 5.20 16.77 10.37
N GLY A 57 4.49 16.08 11.26
CA GLY A 57 3.78 16.71 12.38
C GLY A 57 2.53 17.52 11.99
N LYS A 58 2.05 17.40 10.74
CA LYS A 58 0.88 18.15 10.28
C LYS A 58 -0.40 17.61 10.90
N LYS A 59 -1.36 18.50 11.16
CA LYS A 59 -2.69 18.13 11.68
C LYS A 59 -3.41 17.19 10.70
N VAL A 60 -3.48 15.92 11.07
CA VAL A 60 -4.20 14.83 10.41
C VAL A 60 -4.92 14.04 11.49
N PRO A 61 -6.22 13.72 11.34
CA PRO A 61 -6.92 12.86 12.27
C PRO A 61 -6.18 11.54 12.51
N LYS A 62 -6.12 11.14 13.78
CA LYS A 62 -5.60 9.84 14.18
C LYS A 62 -6.41 8.76 13.47
N LYS A 63 -5.73 7.68 13.05
CA LYS A 63 -6.47 6.49 12.60
C LYS A 63 -7.31 6.02 13.78
N ARG A 64 -8.59 5.72 13.56
CA ARG A 64 -9.40 5.07 14.60
C ARG A 64 -8.74 3.74 14.91
N THR A 65 -8.28 3.56 16.14
CA THR A 65 -7.86 2.27 16.67
C THR A 65 -9.14 1.48 16.93
N SER A 66 -9.67 0.79 15.92
CA SER A 66 -10.58 -0.32 16.20
C SER A 66 -9.72 -1.45 16.77
N ASN A 67 -9.42 -1.36 18.06
CA ASN A 67 -8.92 -2.49 18.80
C ASN A 67 -10.08 -3.48 18.92
N SER A 68 -9.81 -4.76 18.70
CA SER A 68 -10.76 -5.88 18.84
C SER A 68 -11.91 -5.97 17.82
N LYS A 69 -11.64 -6.58 16.67
CA LYS A 69 -12.32 -7.83 16.32
C LYS A 69 -11.25 -8.81 15.87
N LYS A 70 -10.88 -9.68 16.82
CA LYS A 70 -10.34 -11.02 16.63
C LYS A 70 -9.37 -11.14 15.45
N ARG A 71 -8.07 -11.22 15.78
CA ARG A 71 -7.20 -12.17 15.10
C ARG A 71 -7.83 -13.56 15.30
N SER A 72 -8.90 -13.88 14.57
CA SER A 72 -9.10 -15.28 14.22
C SER A 72 -7.96 -15.54 13.24
N SER A 73 -7.05 -16.36 13.73
CA SER A 73 -6.14 -17.17 12.94
C SER A 73 -6.84 -17.72 11.68
N LYS A 74 -6.99 -16.92 10.63
CA LYS A 74 -7.01 -17.47 9.28
C LYS A 74 -5.56 -17.83 9.00
N LYS A 75 -5.20 -19.01 9.55
CA LYS A 75 -4.04 -19.82 9.25
C LYS A 75 -3.67 -19.52 7.80
N ARG A 76 -2.55 -18.83 7.60
CA ARG A 76 -1.94 -18.74 6.28
C ARG A 76 -1.82 -20.18 5.81
N SER A 77 -2.58 -20.58 4.80
CA SER A 77 -2.20 -21.71 3.95
C SER A 77 -0.98 -21.28 3.14
N SER A 78 0.11 -20.94 3.82
CA SER A 78 1.43 -21.03 3.24
C SER A 78 1.75 -22.51 3.15
N LYS A 79 1.13 -23.19 2.17
CA LYS A 79 1.71 -24.41 1.63
C LYS A 79 2.97 -23.95 0.90
N LYS A 80 4.03 -23.99 1.70
CA LYS A 80 5.44 -23.81 1.37
C LYS A 80 5.69 -24.42 -0.02
N ARG A 81 6.10 -23.58 -0.98
CA ARG A 81 6.76 -24.09 -2.18
C ARG A 81 8.07 -24.73 -1.73
N SER A 82 8.19 -26.04 -1.90
CA SER A 82 9.49 -26.70 -2.02
C SER A 82 9.32 -28.00 -2.81
N SER A 83 9.67 -27.93 -4.10
CA SER A 83 10.41 -28.97 -4.82
C SER A 83 9.99 -30.44 -4.62
N LYS A 84 9.15 -30.99 -5.53
CA LYS A 84 9.39 -32.34 -6.08
C LYS A 84 8.61 -32.58 -7.38
N LYS A 85 9.39 -32.84 -8.45
CA LYS A 85 9.06 -33.55 -9.69
C LYS A 85 8.00 -32.96 -10.65
N THR A 86 8.43 -31.99 -11.44
CA THR A 86 8.09 -31.97 -12.88
C THR A 86 9.10 -32.85 -13.63
N SER A 87 8.78 -34.12 -13.85
CA SER A 87 9.49 -34.97 -14.81
C SER A 87 8.54 -36.03 -15.37
N LYS A 88 7.52 -35.57 -16.10
CA LYS A 88 6.73 -36.39 -17.04
C LYS A 88 6.42 -35.54 -18.28
N ALA A 89 7.47 -35.01 -18.90
CA ALA A 89 7.45 -34.53 -20.28
C ALA A 89 8.90 -34.32 -20.73
N LYS A 90 9.28 -34.98 -21.83
CA LYS A 90 10.57 -34.96 -22.53
C LYS A 90 11.69 -35.88 -22.01
N ALA A 91 11.74 -37.09 -22.56
CA ALA A 91 12.94 -37.71 -23.11
C ALA A 91 12.60 -39.06 -23.76
N SER A 92 11.68 -39.04 -24.73
CA SER A 92 11.94 -39.82 -25.93
C SER A 92 13.23 -39.27 -26.54
N LYS A 93 14.08 -40.16 -27.06
CA LYS A 93 15.33 -39.91 -27.82
C LYS A 93 16.61 -39.95 -26.98
N LYS A 94 17.37 -41.03 -27.23
CA LYS A 94 18.84 -41.12 -27.30
C LYS A 94 19.53 -41.93 -26.19
N ARG A 95 19.68 -43.24 -26.47
CA ARG A 95 20.88 -44.10 -26.42
C ARG A 95 20.35 -45.52 -26.73
N ARG A 96 20.61 -46.23 -27.85
CA ARG A 96 21.79 -46.33 -28.73
C ARG A 96 23.10 -46.25 -27.95
N ARG A 97 23.39 -47.33 -27.24
CA ARG A 97 24.49 -48.27 -27.51
C ARG A 97 24.28 -49.50 -26.66
#